data_AF-A0A7C3SHB2-F1
#
_entry.id   AF-A0A7C3SHB2-F1
#
_cell.length_a   1.000
_cell.length_b   1.000
_cell.length_c   1.000
_cell.angle_alpha   90.00
_cell.angle_beta   90.00
_cell.angle_gamma   90.00
#
_symmetry.space_group_name_H-M   'P 1'
#
loop_
_entity.id
_entity.type
_entity.pdbx_description
1 polymer ?
#
loop_
_entity_poly.entity_id
_entity_poly.type
_entity_poly.pdbx_seq_one_letter_code
_entity_poly.pdbx_strand_id
1 'polypeptide(L)'
;VLRHMPEFFQKPTVLGVGETGLHKSTPNECEIFEAQIELAIKYDQLLLVHTPHLQDKLRGTKRILEILRRMPISPDRVWIDHVEEHTIRACKDAGYWVGFTLYPITKCSPSRAVDMIERYGWERTLVNSSADWGPSDPATLHECIFEFRRRGHSDQEAIEIFHNNPARFLGQNPKFDIRPIRIEELNPAPVG
;
A
#
# COMPACT_ATOMS: atom_id res chain seq x y z
N VAL A 1 -9.91 -8.83 21.27
CA VAL A 1 -9.71 -7.92 20.12
C VAL A 1 -10.54 -8.34 18.91
N LEU A 2 -10.28 -9.50 18.27
CA LEU A 2 -10.98 -9.93 17.05
C LEU A 2 -12.52 -9.84 17.12
N ARG A 3 -13.11 -10.26 18.25
CA ARG A 3 -14.57 -10.22 18.46
C ARG A 3 -15.20 -8.82 18.35
N HIS A 4 -14.44 -7.75 18.58
CA HIS A 4 -14.94 -6.36 18.53
C HIS A 4 -14.73 -5.69 17.17
N MET A 5 -13.87 -6.24 16.30
CA MET A 5 -13.59 -5.64 14.98
C MET A 5 -14.86 -5.41 14.13
N PRO A 6 -15.85 -6.32 14.11
CA PRO A 6 -17.10 -6.08 13.38
C PRO A 6 -17.83 -4.80 13.74
N GLU A 7 -17.78 -4.37 15.01
CA GLU A 7 -18.40 -3.12 15.47
C GLU A 7 -17.75 -1.90 14.83
N PHE A 8 -16.43 -1.96 14.60
CA PHE A 8 -15.68 -0.88 13.94
C PHE A 8 -15.93 -0.85 12.44
N PHE A 9 -16.14 -2.00 11.79
CA PHE A 9 -16.43 -2.04 10.35
C PHE A 9 -17.74 -1.33 9.98
N GLN A 10 -18.65 -1.11 10.94
CA GLN A 10 -19.87 -0.33 10.71
C GLN A 10 -19.64 1.18 10.72
N LYS A 11 -18.48 1.66 11.20
CA LYS A 11 -18.18 3.09 11.25
C LYS A 11 -17.99 3.64 9.82
N PRO A 12 -18.43 4.88 9.55
CA PRO A 12 -18.41 5.45 8.21
C PRO A 12 -17.00 5.69 7.66
N THR A 13 -15.99 5.79 8.52
CA THR A 13 -14.60 6.08 8.13
C THR A 13 -13.69 4.86 8.13
N VAL A 14 -14.20 3.67 8.46
CA VAL A 14 -13.41 2.43 8.47
C VAL A 14 -13.49 1.77 7.11
N LEU A 15 -12.34 1.67 6.44
CA LEU A 15 -12.20 1.19 5.06
C LEU A 15 -11.69 -0.25 4.95
N GLY A 16 -11.06 -0.76 6.01
CA GLY A 16 -10.32 -2.02 5.94
C GLY A 16 -9.90 -2.58 7.29
N VAL A 17 -9.28 -3.75 7.23
CA VAL A 17 -8.57 -4.43 8.32
C VAL A 17 -7.08 -4.12 8.19
N GLY A 18 -6.50 -3.50 9.21
CA GLY A 18 -5.06 -3.26 9.24
C GLY A 18 -4.63 -2.41 10.45
N GLU A 19 -3.33 -2.31 10.71
CA GLU A 19 -2.30 -3.12 10.07
C GLU A 19 -2.29 -4.54 10.67
N THR A 20 -2.25 -5.58 9.83
CA THR A 20 -2.12 -6.99 10.24
C THR A 20 -0.91 -7.62 9.57
N GLY A 21 -0.46 -8.82 9.95
CA GLY A 21 0.67 -9.47 9.30
C GLY A 21 1.50 -10.26 10.29
N LEU A 22 2.78 -10.44 9.96
CA LEU A 22 3.72 -11.22 10.75
C LEU A 22 4.90 -10.36 11.19
N HIS A 23 5.42 -10.64 12.39
CA HIS A 23 6.66 -10.05 12.86
C HIS A 23 7.76 -11.12 13.03
N LYS A 24 7.47 -12.18 13.79
CA LYS A 24 8.37 -13.33 13.99
C LYS A 24 7.88 -14.60 13.29
N SER A 25 6.73 -14.54 12.62
CA SER A 25 6.11 -15.67 11.92
C SER A 25 5.86 -16.88 12.83
N THR A 26 5.53 -16.62 14.10
CA THR A 26 5.19 -17.70 15.05
C THR A 26 3.86 -18.36 14.65
N PRO A 27 3.57 -19.59 15.11
CA PRO A 27 2.28 -20.23 14.86
C PRO A 27 1.09 -19.35 15.31
N ASN A 28 1.19 -18.73 16.49
CA ASN A 28 0.15 -17.85 17.00
C ASN A 28 -0.03 -16.59 16.13
N GLU A 29 1.06 -15.98 15.63
CA GLU A 29 0.94 -14.86 14.69
C GLU A 29 0.26 -15.28 13.40
N CYS A 30 0.57 -16.47 12.87
CA CYS A 30 -0.08 -17.00 11.67
C CYS A 30 -1.58 -17.24 11.90
N GLU A 31 -1.97 -17.83 13.04
CA GLU A 31 -3.37 -18.08 13.39
C GLU A 31 -4.17 -16.77 13.50
N ILE A 32 -3.60 -15.75 14.15
CA ILE A 32 -4.25 -14.44 14.27
C ILE A 32 -4.33 -13.74 12.91
N PHE A 33 -3.29 -13.83 12.09
CA PHE A 33 -3.29 -13.26 10.74
C PHE A 33 -4.37 -13.91 9.87
N GLU A 34 -4.47 -15.24 9.88
CA GLU A 34 -5.53 -15.99 9.18
C GLU A 34 -6.92 -15.55 9.65
N ALA A 35 -7.15 -15.43 10.97
CA ALA A 35 -8.42 -14.97 11.52
C ALA A 35 -8.77 -13.51 11.14
N GLN A 36 -7.77 -12.62 11.01
CA GLN A 36 -7.99 -11.26 10.53
C GLN A 36 -8.33 -11.21 9.04
N ILE A 37 -7.72 -12.08 8.22
CA ILE A 37 -8.08 -12.25 6.80
C ILE A 37 -9.52 -12.77 6.68
N GLU A 38 -9.92 -13.75 7.49
CA GLU A 38 -11.29 -14.26 7.50
C GLU A 38 -12.32 -13.17 7.83
N LEU A 39 -12.00 -12.29 8.78
CA LEU A 39 -12.85 -11.13 9.07
C LEU A 39 -12.91 -10.16 7.89
N ALA A 40 -11.78 -9.90 7.22
CA ALA A 40 -11.77 -9.02 6.05
C ALA A 40 -12.64 -9.58 4.92
N ILE A 41 -12.55 -10.89 4.65
CA ILE A 41 -13.41 -11.57 3.65
C ILE A 41 -14.88 -11.51 4.08
N LYS A 42 -15.19 -11.91 5.32
CA LYS A 42 -16.57 -12.01 5.82
C LYS A 42 -17.33 -10.68 5.77
N TYR A 43 -16.64 -9.58 6.04
CA TYR A 43 -17.23 -8.24 6.11
C TYR A 43 -16.89 -7.37 4.89
N ASP A 44 -16.37 -7.98 3.82
CA ASP A 44 -15.97 -7.29 2.58
C ASP A 44 -15.09 -6.04 2.82
N GLN A 45 -14.10 -6.18 3.70
CA GLN A 45 -13.15 -5.12 4.03
C GLN A 45 -11.88 -5.22 3.16
N LEU A 46 -11.25 -4.08 2.89
CA LEU A 46 -9.88 -4.06 2.35
C LEU A 46 -8.90 -4.60 3.38
N LEU A 47 -7.76 -5.11 2.93
CA LEU A 47 -6.74 -5.68 3.82
C LEU A 47 -5.41 -4.95 3.64
N LEU A 48 -4.85 -4.45 4.75
CA LEU A 48 -3.52 -3.86 4.82
C LEU A 48 -2.59 -4.75 5.65
N VAL A 49 -1.52 -5.24 5.02
CA VAL A 49 -0.60 -6.24 5.56
C VAL A 49 0.81 -5.67 5.77
N HIS A 50 1.28 -5.67 7.02
CA HIS A 50 2.65 -5.43 7.44
C HIS A 50 3.57 -6.58 7.04
N THR A 51 4.67 -6.27 6.36
CA THR A 51 5.78 -7.22 6.22
C THR A 51 6.77 -7.07 7.38
N PRO A 52 7.37 -8.17 7.89
CA PRO A 52 8.29 -8.12 9.03
C PRO A 52 9.51 -7.22 8.82
N HIS A 53 10.21 -6.87 9.90
CA HIS A 53 11.45 -6.10 9.85
C HIS A 53 12.67 -6.93 9.36
N LEU A 54 13.75 -6.22 9.05
CA LEU A 54 14.92 -6.61 8.25
C LEU A 54 15.37 -8.09 8.34
N GLN A 55 15.64 -8.62 9.53
CA GLN A 55 16.23 -9.97 9.67
C GLN A 55 15.34 -11.09 9.10
N ASP A 56 14.02 -10.90 9.14
CA ASP A 56 13.04 -11.91 8.72
C ASP A 56 12.23 -11.49 7.49
N LYS A 57 12.47 -10.30 6.91
CA LYS A 57 11.60 -9.71 5.88
C LYS A 57 11.33 -10.65 4.70
N LEU A 58 12.36 -11.20 4.06
CA LEU A 58 12.16 -12.10 2.92
C LEU A 58 11.39 -13.37 3.30
N ARG A 59 11.73 -13.99 4.43
CA ARG A 59 11.11 -15.24 4.89
C ARG A 59 9.66 -15.01 5.28
N GLY A 60 9.39 -13.97 6.08
CA GLY A 60 8.04 -13.68 6.53
C GLY A 60 7.15 -13.11 5.42
N THR A 61 7.69 -12.34 4.45
CA THR A 61 6.93 -11.98 3.24
C THR A 61 6.51 -13.23 2.47
N LYS A 62 7.41 -14.20 2.26
CA LYS A 62 7.04 -15.48 1.63
C LYS A 62 5.94 -16.19 2.42
N ARG A 63 6.04 -16.21 3.75
CA ARG A 63 5.04 -16.82 4.63
C ARG A 63 3.67 -16.13 4.53
N ILE A 64 3.66 -14.79 4.48
CA ILE A 64 2.45 -13.99 4.24
C ILE A 64 1.81 -14.38 2.90
N LEU A 65 2.59 -14.44 1.82
CA LEU A 65 2.10 -14.83 0.49
C LEU A 65 1.57 -16.27 0.46
N GLU A 66 2.20 -17.20 1.17
CA GLU A 66 1.72 -18.58 1.33
C GLU A 66 0.38 -18.66 2.06
N ILE A 67 0.18 -17.84 3.10
CA ILE A 67 -1.10 -17.75 3.81
C ILE A 67 -2.16 -17.18 2.88
N LEU A 68 -1.92 -16.00 2.30
CA LEU A 68 -2.89 -15.32 1.43
C LEU A 68 -3.32 -16.21 0.24
N ARG A 69 -2.40 -16.95 -0.39
CA ARG A 69 -2.71 -17.85 -1.51
C ARG A 69 -3.69 -18.98 -1.13
N ARG A 70 -3.75 -19.37 0.14
CA ARG A 70 -4.66 -20.43 0.64
C ARG A 70 -6.04 -19.88 1.03
N MET A 71 -6.19 -18.55 1.10
CA MET A 71 -7.42 -17.89 1.51
C MET A 71 -8.20 -17.42 0.29
N PRO A 72 -9.54 -17.43 0.33
CA PRO A 72 -10.37 -16.95 -0.78
C PRO A 72 -10.49 -15.41 -0.79
N ILE A 73 -9.37 -14.70 -0.65
CA ILE A 73 -9.30 -13.24 -0.76
C ILE A 73 -8.71 -12.84 -2.12
N SER A 74 -9.33 -11.85 -2.77
CA SER A 74 -8.85 -11.37 -4.05
C SER A 74 -7.59 -10.50 -3.87
N PRO A 75 -6.50 -10.74 -4.63
CA PRO A 75 -5.27 -9.96 -4.51
C PRO A 75 -5.42 -8.45 -4.73
N ASP A 76 -6.41 -8.02 -5.51
CA ASP A 76 -6.70 -6.60 -5.75
C ASP A 76 -7.25 -5.87 -4.52
N ARG A 77 -7.74 -6.59 -3.49
CA ARG A 77 -8.22 -6.04 -2.21
C ARG A 77 -7.16 -6.05 -1.11
N VAL A 78 -5.94 -6.50 -1.42
CA VAL A 78 -4.85 -6.65 -0.45
C VAL A 78 -3.68 -5.74 -0.81
N TRP A 79 -3.30 -4.91 0.16
CA TRP A 79 -2.10 -4.09 0.15
C TRP A 79 -1.05 -4.69 1.08
N ILE A 80 0.07 -5.14 0.52
CA ILE A 80 1.26 -5.57 1.24
C ILE A 80 2.20 -4.37 1.40
N ASP A 81 2.32 -3.84 2.61
CA ASP A 81 3.09 -2.64 2.92
C ASP A 81 4.54 -2.95 3.34
N HIS A 82 5.35 -1.90 3.37
CA HIS A 82 6.78 -1.94 3.67
C HIS A 82 7.58 -2.88 2.76
N VAL A 83 7.19 -3.04 1.49
CA VAL A 83 8.00 -3.85 0.57
C VAL A 83 9.34 -3.16 0.31
N GLU A 84 10.35 -3.99 0.05
CA GLU A 84 11.70 -3.58 -0.28
C GLU A 84 12.12 -4.21 -1.62
N GLU A 85 13.26 -3.80 -2.16
CA GLU A 85 13.74 -4.15 -3.50
C GLU A 85 13.80 -5.67 -3.73
N HIS A 86 14.07 -6.43 -2.67
CA HIS A 86 14.21 -7.88 -2.70
C HIS A 86 12.90 -8.66 -2.43
N THR A 87 11.79 -7.97 -2.11
CA THR A 87 10.47 -8.57 -1.85
C THR A 87 9.39 -8.12 -2.81
N ILE A 88 9.50 -6.91 -3.36
CA ILE A 88 8.49 -6.29 -4.24
C ILE A 88 8.05 -7.20 -5.40
N ARG A 89 9.00 -7.85 -6.08
CA ARG A 89 8.70 -8.70 -7.23
C ARG A 89 7.74 -9.84 -6.88
N ALA A 90 7.98 -10.53 -5.76
CA ALA A 90 7.13 -11.64 -5.34
C ALA A 90 5.69 -11.17 -5.03
N CYS A 91 5.53 -9.98 -4.48
CA CYS A 91 4.21 -9.40 -4.18
C CYS A 91 3.49 -8.97 -5.47
N LYS A 92 4.18 -8.27 -6.39
CA LYS A 92 3.60 -7.83 -7.68
C LYS A 92 3.25 -9.01 -8.58
N ASP A 93 4.12 -10.01 -8.69
CA ASP A 93 3.89 -11.22 -9.50
C ASP A 93 2.68 -12.03 -8.98
N ALA A 94 2.39 -11.94 -7.68
CA ALA A 94 1.20 -12.53 -7.07
C ALA A 94 -0.07 -11.66 -7.19
N GLY A 95 0.02 -10.48 -7.81
CA GLY A 95 -1.09 -9.60 -8.12
C GLY A 95 -1.51 -8.65 -6.99
N TYR A 96 -0.73 -8.55 -5.92
CA TYR A 96 -1.08 -7.68 -4.78
C TYR A 96 -0.76 -6.20 -5.04
N TRP A 97 -1.41 -5.30 -4.30
CA TRP A 97 -0.93 -3.93 -4.16
C TRP A 97 0.30 -3.92 -3.27
N VAL A 98 1.29 -3.11 -3.63
CA VAL A 98 2.55 -2.99 -2.89
C VAL A 98 2.73 -1.60 -2.33
N GLY A 99 3.16 -1.51 -1.08
CA GLY A 99 3.37 -0.26 -0.37
C GLY A 99 4.83 0.08 -0.15
N PHE A 100 5.22 1.28 -0.56
CA PHE A 100 6.50 1.88 -0.22
C PHE A 100 6.30 2.84 0.94
N THR A 101 6.86 2.47 2.09
CA THR A 101 6.84 3.34 3.25
C THR A 101 8.12 4.13 3.36
N LEU A 102 7.98 5.44 3.28
CA LEU A 102 9.06 6.40 3.31
C LEU A 102 9.56 6.60 4.75
N TYR A 103 10.59 5.82 5.07
CA TYR A 103 11.43 6.00 6.25
C TYR A 103 12.87 6.12 5.80
N PRO A 104 13.36 7.34 5.56
CA PRO A 104 14.67 7.56 4.93
C PRO A 104 15.84 6.90 5.69
N ILE A 105 15.72 6.78 7.02
CA ILE A 105 16.77 6.23 7.87
C ILE A 105 16.65 4.71 8.00
N THR A 106 15.44 4.18 8.20
CA THR A 106 15.24 2.79 8.67
C THR A 106 14.62 1.85 7.64
N LYS A 107 13.93 2.36 6.60
CA LYS A 107 13.31 1.53 5.57
C LYS A 107 13.62 2.05 4.17
N CYS A 108 12.76 2.89 3.59
CA CYS A 108 12.86 3.35 2.20
C CYS A 108 13.03 4.88 2.15
N SER A 109 14.03 5.37 1.42
CA SER A 109 14.16 6.80 1.12
C SER A 109 13.31 7.18 -0.10
N PRO A 110 12.96 8.47 -0.27
CA PRO A 110 12.33 8.98 -1.49
C PRO A 110 13.03 8.52 -2.78
N SER A 111 14.36 8.60 -2.81
CA SER A 111 15.17 8.16 -3.96
C SER A 111 15.03 6.67 -4.27
N ARG A 112 15.05 5.82 -3.25
CA ARG A 112 14.88 4.36 -3.40
C ARG A 112 13.46 3.99 -3.81
N ALA A 113 12.46 4.71 -3.31
CA ALA A 113 11.08 4.53 -3.75
C ALA A 113 10.96 4.82 -5.25
N VAL A 114 11.55 5.91 -5.73
CA VAL A 114 11.58 6.24 -7.17
C VAL A 114 12.37 5.19 -7.97
N ASP A 115 13.52 4.71 -7.48
CA ASP A 115 14.26 3.61 -8.12
C ASP A 115 13.40 2.35 -8.29
N MET A 116 12.58 2.02 -7.28
CA MET A 116 11.65 0.88 -7.34
C MET A 116 10.49 1.11 -8.30
N ILE A 117 9.94 2.33 -8.37
CA ILE A 117 8.90 2.69 -9.35
C ILE A 117 9.45 2.50 -10.77
N GLU A 118 10.63 3.04 -11.06
CA GLU A 118 11.27 2.97 -12.38
C GLU A 118 11.62 1.52 -12.77
N ARG A 119 12.03 0.69 -11.81
CA ARG A 119 12.44 -0.70 -12.05
C ARG A 119 11.27 -1.68 -12.16
N TYR A 120 10.22 -1.48 -11.38
CA TYR A 120 9.14 -2.46 -11.20
C TYR A 120 7.76 -1.96 -11.65
N GLY A 121 7.67 -0.75 -12.18
CA GLY A 121 6.43 -0.10 -12.60
C GLY A 121 5.64 0.50 -11.43
N TRP A 122 4.70 1.37 -11.76
CA TRP A 122 3.80 2.02 -10.79
C TRP A 122 2.46 1.31 -10.61
N GLU A 123 2.12 0.35 -11.47
CA GLU A 123 0.83 -0.33 -11.40
C GLU A 123 0.71 -1.04 -10.05
N ARG A 124 -0.41 -0.79 -9.37
CA ARG A 124 -0.70 -1.31 -8.03
C ARG A 124 0.36 -0.93 -6.96
N THR A 125 1.01 0.23 -7.12
CA THR A 125 1.96 0.77 -6.14
C THR A 125 1.33 1.89 -5.32
N LEU A 126 1.48 1.83 -4.01
CA LEU A 126 1.06 2.85 -3.05
C LEU A 126 2.31 3.40 -2.34
N VAL A 127 2.41 4.72 -2.21
CA VAL A 127 3.53 5.36 -1.50
C VAL A 127 2.97 6.11 -0.30
N ASN A 128 3.52 5.86 0.88
CA ASN A 128 3.05 6.43 2.14
C ASN A 128 4.22 6.80 3.05
N SER A 129 4.01 7.72 3.98
CA SER A 129 5.06 8.18 4.90
C SER A 129 5.07 7.44 6.24
N SER A 130 4.11 6.54 6.51
CA SER A 130 3.77 6.02 7.85
C SER A 130 4.06 7.05 8.94
N ALA A 131 3.21 8.05 9.11
CA ALA A 131 3.39 9.09 10.13
C ALA A 131 3.22 8.54 11.57
N ASP A 132 4.11 7.64 12.00
CA ASP A 132 4.08 6.93 13.28
C ASP A 132 5.25 7.32 14.21
N TRP A 133 5.75 6.37 15.01
CA TRP A 133 6.62 6.48 16.17
C TRP A 133 8.09 6.88 15.91
N GLY A 134 8.55 6.93 14.67
CA GLY A 134 9.92 7.33 14.30
C GLY A 134 10.07 8.84 14.01
N PRO A 135 11.23 9.30 13.48
CA PRO A 135 11.31 10.57 12.76
C PRO A 135 10.52 10.42 11.45
N SER A 136 9.20 10.35 11.58
CA SER A 136 8.24 10.30 10.50
C SER A 136 7.87 11.74 10.14
N ASP A 137 7.91 12.06 8.86
CA ASP A 137 7.58 13.39 8.37
C ASP A 137 6.64 13.24 7.18
N PRO A 138 5.39 13.75 7.26
CA PRO A 138 4.48 13.73 6.13
C PRO A 138 5.06 14.43 4.89
N ALA A 139 6.03 15.35 5.06
CA ALA A 139 6.74 15.97 3.95
C ALA A 139 7.56 14.98 3.10
N THR A 140 7.93 13.82 3.63
CA THR A 140 8.67 12.79 2.85
C THR A 140 7.90 12.32 1.62
N LEU A 141 6.56 12.32 1.66
CA LEU A 141 5.75 12.02 0.48
C LEU A 141 5.92 13.10 -0.60
N HIS A 142 5.96 14.37 -0.21
CA HIS A 142 6.24 15.48 -1.11
C HIS A 142 7.67 15.43 -1.66
N GLU A 143 8.65 15.08 -0.83
CA GLU A 143 10.03 14.87 -1.27
C GLU A 143 10.12 13.76 -2.33
N CYS A 144 9.36 12.67 -2.17
CA CYS A 144 9.28 11.60 -3.17
C CYS A 144 8.66 12.07 -4.47
N ILE A 145 7.57 12.87 -4.42
CA ILE A 145 6.97 13.49 -5.60
C ILE A 145 7.98 14.42 -6.31
N PHE A 146 8.72 15.24 -5.55
CA PHE A 146 9.71 16.14 -6.12
C PHE A 146 10.90 15.40 -6.73
N GLU A 147 11.39 14.35 -6.07
CA GLU A 147 12.44 13.50 -6.61
C GLU A 147 11.97 12.82 -7.91
N PHE A 148 10.74 12.30 -7.94
CA PHE A 148 10.14 11.71 -9.12
C PHE A 148 10.09 12.71 -10.29
N ARG A 149 9.58 13.92 -10.07
CA ARG A 149 9.54 14.98 -11.10
C ARG A 149 10.94 15.44 -11.52
N ARG A 150 11.89 15.52 -10.59
CA ARG A 150 13.28 15.91 -10.86
C ARG A 150 13.97 14.92 -11.81
N ARG A 151 13.53 13.65 -11.83
CA ARG A 151 14.02 12.63 -12.77
C ARG A 151 13.35 12.66 -14.15
N GLY A 152 12.47 13.63 -14.40
CA GLY A 152 11.88 13.87 -15.71
C GLY A 152 10.49 13.24 -15.92
N HIS A 153 9.90 12.65 -14.88
CA HIS A 153 8.52 12.15 -14.94
C HIS A 153 7.50 13.30 -14.91
N SER A 154 6.42 13.15 -15.66
CA SER A 154 5.37 14.16 -15.83
C SER A 154 4.47 14.31 -14.60
N ASP A 155 3.78 15.45 -14.51
CA ASP A 155 2.79 15.70 -13.46
C ASP A 155 1.62 14.71 -13.53
N GLN A 156 1.28 14.24 -14.73
CA GLN A 156 0.24 13.23 -14.92
C GLN A 156 0.67 11.86 -14.38
N GLU A 157 1.93 11.45 -14.59
CA GLU A 157 2.48 10.22 -14.00
C GLU A 157 2.55 10.33 -12.48
N ALA A 158 2.93 11.50 -11.95
CA ALA A 158 2.91 11.74 -10.51
C ALA A 158 1.48 11.61 -9.93
N ILE A 159 0.47 12.20 -10.57
CA ILE A 159 -0.93 12.02 -10.16
C ILE A 159 -1.35 10.55 -10.22
N GLU A 160 -0.92 9.82 -11.24
CA GLU A 160 -1.25 8.42 -11.39
C GLU A 160 -0.78 7.58 -10.19
N ILE A 161 0.45 7.82 -9.73
CA ILE A 161 1.07 7.09 -8.62
C ILE A 161 0.57 7.58 -7.27
N PHE A 162 0.66 8.88 -7.02
CA PHE A 162 0.54 9.46 -5.68
C PHE A 162 -0.91 9.83 -5.32
N HIS A 163 -1.83 9.80 -6.30
CA HIS A 163 -3.24 10.09 -6.08
C HIS A 163 -4.16 8.99 -6.63
N ASN A 164 -4.06 8.65 -7.93
CA ASN A 164 -5.01 7.75 -8.56
C ASN A 164 -4.88 6.31 -8.07
N ASN A 165 -3.67 5.82 -7.82
CA ASN A 165 -3.47 4.49 -7.23
C ASN A 165 -4.11 4.35 -5.84
N PRO A 166 -3.84 5.25 -4.86
CA PRO A 166 -4.58 5.28 -3.60
C PRO A 166 -6.10 5.37 -3.80
N ALA A 167 -6.56 6.24 -4.72
CA ALA A 167 -7.98 6.38 -5.02
C ALA A 167 -8.61 5.09 -5.57
N ARG A 168 -7.91 4.36 -6.44
CA ARG A 168 -8.37 3.07 -6.96
C ARG A 168 -8.38 1.98 -5.90
N PHE A 169 -7.34 1.91 -5.05
CA PHE A 169 -7.29 0.89 -4.00
C PHE A 169 -8.38 1.13 -2.95
N LEU A 170 -8.42 2.33 -2.37
CA LEU A 170 -9.34 2.69 -1.29
C LEU A 170 -10.79 2.83 -1.79
N GLY A 171 -10.99 3.28 -3.03
CA GLY A 171 -12.31 3.41 -3.67
C GLY A 171 -13.02 2.09 -3.95
N GLN A 172 -12.36 0.95 -3.75
CA GLN A 172 -13.02 -0.36 -3.68
C GLN A 172 -13.91 -0.51 -2.44
N ASN A 173 -13.80 0.39 -1.45
CA ASN A 173 -14.73 0.51 -0.35
C ASN A 173 -15.70 1.68 -0.64
N PRO A 174 -17.03 1.48 -0.65
CA PRO A 174 -17.99 2.51 -1.01
C PRO A 174 -18.03 3.71 -0.06
N LYS A 175 -17.39 3.62 1.10
CA LYS A 175 -17.25 4.72 2.05
C LYS A 175 -16.17 5.73 1.66
N PHE A 176 -15.33 5.40 0.69
CA PHE A 176 -14.27 6.27 0.20
C PHE A 176 -14.72 6.96 -1.08
N ASP A 177 -14.65 8.29 -1.11
CA ASP A 177 -15.29 9.13 -2.13
C ASP A 177 -14.31 9.88 -3.05
N ILE A 178 -13.00 9.71 -2.87
CA ILE A 178 -11.98 10.32 -3.73
C ILE A 178 -11.84 9.49 -5.02
N ARG A 179 -11.92 10.15 -6.17
CA ARG A 179 -11.87 9.53 -7.51
C ARG A 179 -10.55 9.82 -8.21
N PRO A 180 -10.07 8.92 -9.09
CA PRO A 180 -8.96 9.22 -9.98
C PRO A 180 -9.22 10.50 -10.81
N ILE A 181 -8.16 11.26 -11.08
CA ILE A 181 -8.20 12.51 -11.84
C ILE A 181 -7.17 12.49 -12.99
N ARG A 182 -7.36 13.41 -13.93
CA ARG A 182 -6.46 13.64 -15.06
C ARG A 182 -6.21 15.14 -15.20
N ILE A 183 -4.99 15.52 -15.56
CA ILE A 183 -4.65 16.89 -15.96
C ILE A 183 -5.13 17.09 -17.39
N GLU A 184 -5.91 18.14 -17.59
CA GLU A 184 -6.30 18.63 -18.90
C GLU A 184 -5.65 19.99 -19.12
N GLU A 185 -4.94 20.17 -20.23
CA GLU A 185 -4.48 21.49 -20.65
C GLU A 185 -5.69 22.25 -21.20
N LEU A 186 -6.03 23.36 -20.55
CA LEU A 186 -6.98 24.31 -21.09
C LEU A 186 -6.33 24.97 -22.32
N ASN A 187 -6.73 24.54 -23.52
CA ASN A 187 -6.37 25.28 -24.73
C ASN A 187 -6.90 26.72 -24.57
N PRO A 188 -6.04 27.74 -24.69
CA PRO A 188 -6.53 29.11 -24.71
C PRO A 188 -7.49 29.24 -25.89
N ALA A 189 -8.68 29.78 -25.63
CA ALA A 189 -9.66 30.07 -26.68
C ALA A 189 -8.97 30.86 -27.80
N PRO A 190 -9.25 30.56 -29.09
CA PRO A 190 -8.65 31.31 -30.18
C PRO A 190 -8.95 32.79 -29.97
N VAL A 191 -7.89 33.59 -29.85
CA VAL A 191 -7.98 35.05 -29.85
C VAL A 191 -8.40 35.44 -31.26
N GLY A 192 -9.69 35.72 -31.43
CA GLY A 192 -10.27 36.23 -32.67
C GLY A 192 -9.99 37.71 -32.88
#